data_AF-A0A5J4RDD2-F1
#
_entry.id   AF-A0A5J4RDD2-F1
#
_cell.length_a   1.000
_cell.length_b   1.000
_cell.length_c   1.000
_cell.angle_alpha   90.00
_cell.angle_beta   90.00
_cell.angle_gamma   90.00
#
_symmetry.space_group_name_H-M   'P 1'
#
loop_
_entity.id
_entity.type
_entity.pdbx_description
1 polymer ?
#
loop_
_entity_poly.entity_id
_entity_poly.type
_entity_poly.pdbx_seq_one_letter_code
_entity_poly.pdbx_strand_id
1 'polypeptide(L)'
;MTPFLRATDGCDQYVSPDEFRSQQKVFIEQKTEDIIGPYELHDFILYHFLRFGFSPAKIFFLAGKAFKGKYTDETLKKWIQSFFHRFFTQQFKRSCFPDGPKVGSVSLSPRGDWRMPSDASPTAWLEEIEKL
;
A
#
# COMPACT_ATOMS: atom_id res chain seq x y z
N MET A 1 -37.38 19.71 5.39
CA MET A 1 -37.91 19.24 4.10
C MET A 1 -36.93 19.64 3.01
N THR A 2 -35.99 18.77 2.70
CA THR A 2 -35.29 18.71 1.41
C THR A 2 -34.78 17.26 1.30
N PRO A 3 -35.49 16.36 0.60
CA PRO A 3 -35.01 15.01 0.39
C PRO A 3 -33.90 15.07 -0.65
N PHE A 4 -32.68 14.75 -0.25
CA PHE A 4 -31.53 14.70 -1.15
C PHE A 4 -31.58 13.36 -1.90
N LEU A 5 -32.38 13.31 -2.96
CA LEU A 5 -32.43 12.18 -3.88
C LEU A 5 -31.14 12.12 -4.70
N ARG A 6 -30.49 10.96 -4.76
CA ARG A 6 -29.71 10.57 -5.93
C ARG A 6 -30.14 9.19 -6.40
N ALA A 7 -30.63 9.16 -7.63
CA ALA A 7 -30.93 7.96 -8.39
C ALA A 7 -29.63 7.22 -8.73
N THR A 8 -29.57 5.93 -8.43
CA THR A 8 -29.48 4.79 -9.37
C THR A 8 -29.14 3.54 -8.57
N ASP A 9 -30.14 2.70 -8.33
CA ASP A 9 -30.11 1.23 -8.17
C ASP A 9 -31.28 0.78 -7.28
N GLY A 10 -32.49 0.81 -7.85
CA GLY A 10 -33.63 -0.08 -7.55
C GLY A 10 -34.17 -0.23 -6.12
N CYS A 11 -33.60 0.41 -5.09
CA CYS A 11 -34.03 0.27 -3.70
C CYS A 11 -34.03 1.65 -3.02
N ASP A 12 -35.23 2.22 -2.84
CA ASP A 12 -35.47 3.51 -2.18
C ASP A 12 -35.25 3.41 -0.67
N GLN A 13 -33.99 3.33 -0.24
CA GLN A 13 -33.62 3.42 1.18
C GLN A 13 -32.98 4.78 1.46
N TYR A 14 -33.57 5.54 2.39
CA TYR A 14 -33.00 6.81 2.86
C TYR A 14 -31.76 6.52 3.71
N VAL A 15 -30.59 6.84 3.18
CA VAL A 15 -29.30 6.70 3.87
C VAL A 15 -28.85 8.08 4.37
N SER A 16 -28.42 8.17 5.63
CA SER A 16 -27.93 9.42 6.23
C SER A 16 -26.67 9.94 5.50
N PRO A 17 -26.41 11.27 5.44
CA PRO A 17 -25.17 11.79 4.84
C PRO A 17 -23.89 11.18 5.42
N ASP A 18 -23.88 10.80 6.69
CA ASP A 18 -22.73 10.16 7.33
C ASP A 18 -22.55 8.70 6.86
N GLU A 19 -23.66 7.99 6.63
CA GLU A 19 -23.66 6.63 6.11
C GLU A 19 -23.27 6.60 4.63
N PHE A 20 -23.71 7.58 3.84
CA PHE A 20 -23.25 7.73 2.45
C PHE A 20 -21.73 7.96 2.39
N ARG A 21 -21.21 8.82 3.27
CA ARG A 21 -19.75 9.06 3.37
C ARG A 21 -19.00 7.81 3.81
N SER A 22 -19.53 7.02 4.74
CA SER A 22 -18.88 5.78 5.19
C SER A 22 -18.86 4.74 4.07
N GLN A 23 -19.98 4.54 3.37
CA GLN A 23 -20.06 3.64 2.22
C GLN A 23 -19.13 4.06 1.10
N GLN A 24 -19.09 5.36 0.77
CA GLN A 24 -18.18 5.89 -0.24
C GLN A 24 -16.72 5.70 0.16
N LYS A 25 -16.38 5.88 1.44
CA LYS A 25 -15.02 5.67 1.96
C LYS A 25 -14.60 4.20 1.86
N VAL A 26 -15.47 3.28 2.31
CA VAL A 26 -15.22 1.82 2.21
C VAL A 26 -15.04 1.41 0.75
N PHE A 27 -15.87 1.94 -0.16
CA PHE A 27 -15.75 1.68 -1.59
C PHE A 27 -14.42 2.17 -2.19
N ILE A 28 -13.95 3.34 -1.77
CA ILE A 28 -12.65 3.88 -2.20
C ILE A 28 -11.49 3.05 -1.63
N GLU A 29 -11.57 2.64 -0.37
CA GLU A 29 -10.55 1.80 0.28
C GLU A 29 -10.41 0.45 -0.42
N GLN A 30 -11.52 -0.24 -0.69
CA GLN A 30 -11.54 -1.51 -1.43
C GLN A 30 -10.95 -1.37 -2.84
N LYS A 31 -11.36 -0.33 -3.59
CA LYS A 31 -10.80 -0.06 -4.92
C LYS A 31 -9.31 0.22 -4.89
N THR A 32 -8.81 0.77 -3.80
CA THR A 32 -7.39 1.05 -3.64
C THR A 32 -6.62 -0.24 -3.38
N GLU A 33 -7.14 -1.13 -2.54
CA GLU A 33 -6.56 -2.47 -2.33
C GLU A 33 -6.52 -3.31 -3.60
N ASP A 34 -7.53 -3.20 -4.47
CA ASP A 34 -7.53 -3.91 -5.77
C ASP A 34 -6.35 -3.49 -6.67
N ILE A 35 -5.94 -2.22 -6.59
CA ILE A 35 -4.86 -1.65 -7.41
C ILE A 35 -3.50 -1.88 -6.75
N ILE A 36 -3.42 -1.63 -5.45
CA ILE A 36 -2.17 -1.59 -4.70
C ILE A 36 -1.80 -2.98 -4.19
N GLY A 37 -2.78 -3.71 -3.66
CA GLY A 37 -2.67 -4.96 -2.94
C GLY A 37 -3.17 -4.82 -1.49
N PRO A 38 -3.33 -5.94 -0.78
CA PRO A 38 -3.80 -5.95 0.61
C PRO A 38 -2.88 -5.13 1.52
N TYR A 39 -3.44 -4.21 2.33
CA TYR A 39 -2.63 -3.32 3.18
C TYR A 39 -1.70 -4.08 4.13
N GLU A 40 -2.14 -5.22 4.65
CA GLU A 40 -1.30 -6.04 5.54
C GLU A 40 -0.01 -6.54 4.85
N LEU A 41 -0.03 -6.84 3.55
CA LEU A 41 1.16 -7.20 2.79
C LEU A 41 2.03 -5.97 2.55
N HIS A 42 1.42 -4.84 2.19
CA HIS A 42 2.15 -3.59 1.97
C HIS A 42 2.89 -3.14 3.22
N ASP A 43 2.21 -3.13 4.36
CA ASP A 43 2.78 -2.74 5.65
C ASP A 43 3.86 -3.73 6.09
N PHE A 44 3.65 -5.03 5.87
CA PHE A 44 4.66 -6.04 6.16
C PHE A 44 5.95 -5.81 5.35
N ILE A 45 5.83 -5.59 4.04
CA ILE A 45 6.98 -5.35 3.17
C ILE A 45 7.66 -4.03 3.56
N LEU A 46 6.88 -2.96 3.72
CA LEU A 46 7.37 -1.62 4.08
C LEU A 46 8.18 -1.64 5.38
N TYR A 47 7.64 -2.28 6.42
CA TYR A 47 8.30 -2.37 7.71
C TYR A 47 9.62 -3.11 7.61
N HIS A 48 9.64 -4.30 6.98
CA HIS A 48 10.86 -5.10 6.89
C HIS A 48 11.93 -4.46 5.99
N PHE A 49 11.49 -3.79 4.93
CA PHE A 49 12.38 -3.05 4.05
C PHE A 49 13.01 -1.85 4.75
N LEU A 50 12.21 -0.98 5.37
CA LEU A 50 12.70 0.26 5.95
C LEU A 50 13.39 0.09 7.31
N ARG A 51 12.89 -0.81 8.16
CA ARG A 51 13.45 -1.02 9.50
C ARG A 51 14.75 -1.83 9.46
N PHE A 52 14.83 -2.82 8.58
CA PHE A 52 15.92 -3.79 8.57
C PHE A 52 16.73 -3.84 7.26
N GLY A 53 16.29 -3.16 6.20
CA GLY A 53 16.98 -3.22 4.91
C GLY A 53 16.95 -4.60 4.26
N PHE A 54 15.93 -5.42 4.56
CA PHE A 54 15.86 -6.78 4.01
C PHE A 54 15.64 -6.77 2.50
N SER A 55 16.30 -7.72 1.82
CA SER A 55 16.13 -7.94 0.38
C SER A 55 14.75 -8.55 0.07
N PRO A 56 14.25 -8.42 -1.17
CA PRO A 56 13.02 -9.07 -1.61
C PRO A 56 12.96 -10.56 -1.31
N ALA A 57 14.04 -11.32 -1.52
CA ALA A 57 14.08 -12.75 -1.24
C ALA A 57 13.82 -13.06 0.24
N LYS A 58 14.43 -12.26 1.12
CA LYS A 58 14.23 -12.41 2.57
C LYS A 58 12.80 -12.05 2.97
N ILE A 59 12.25 -10.98 2.41
CA ILE A 59 10.87 -10.55 2.69
C ILE A 59 9.88 -11.61 2.20
N PHE A 60 10.06 -12.15 0.99
CA PHE A 60 9.24 -13.21 0.44
C PHE A 60 9.23 -14.45 1.34
N PHE A 61 10.41 -14.91 1.78
CA PHE A 61 10.52 -16.03 2.69
C PHE A 61 9.80 -15.80 4.04
N LEU A 62 9.92 -14.60 4.60
CA LEU A 62 9.24 -14.24 5.84
C LEU A 62 7.73 -14.14 5.66
N ALA A 63 7.28 -13.55 4.54
CA ALA A 63 5.87 -13.43 4.20
C ALA A 63 5.21 -14.81 4.01
N GLY A 64 5.88 -15.75 3.33
CA GLY A 64 5.37 -17.11 3.15
C GLY A 64 5.16 -17.86 4.48
N LYS A 65 5.95 -17.53 5.51
CA LYS A 65 5.75 -18.05 6.87
C LYS A 65 4.64 -17.32 7.61
N ALA A 66 4.62 -15.99 7.57
CA ALA A 66 3.66 -15.16 8.30
C ALA A 66 2.22 -15.32 7.78
N PHE A 67 2.06 -15.46 6.47
CA PHE A 67 0.77 -15.53 5.79
C PHE A 67 0.46 -16.93 5.24
N LYS A 68 1.06 -17.97 5.84
CA LYS A 68 0.86 -19.36 5.42
C LYS A 68 -0.63 -19.72 5.40
N GLY A 69 -1.10 -20.19 4.25
CA GLY A 69 -2.51 -20.58 4.06
C GLY A 69 -3.47 -19.42 3.80
N LYS A 70 -3.00 -18.16 3.85
CA LYS A 70 -3.78 -16.97 3.47
C LYS A 70 -3.49 -16.51 2.05
N TYR A 71 -2.21 -16.52 1.65
CA TYR A 71 -1.78 -16.15 0.31
C TYR A 71 -0.93 -17.25 -0.33
N THR A 72 -1.05 -17.38 -1.65
CA THR A 72 -0.18 -18.24 -2.46
C THR A 72 1.16 -17.55 -2.71
N ASP A 73 2.20 -18.33 -2.97
CA ASP A 73 3.53 -17.83 -3.31
C ASP A 73 3.49 -16.89 -4.52
N GLU A 74 2.68 -17.21 -5.53
CA GLU A 74 2.44 -16.35 -6.70
C GLU A 74 1.84 -14.99 -6.31
N THR A 75 0.87 -14.99 -5.38
CA THR A 75 0.23 -13.77 -4.88
C THR A 75 1.23 -12.91 -4.11
N LEU A 76 2.05 -13.54 -3.25
CA LEU A 76 3.11 -12.85 -2.51
C LEU A 76 4.14 -12.23 -3.46
N LYS A 77 4.63 -13.00 -4.44
CA LYS A 77 5.59 -12.54 -5.45
C LYS A 77 5.04 -11.35 -6.24
N LYS A 78 3.80 -11.44 -6.73
CA LYS A 78 3.10 -10.36 -7.45
C LYS A 78 3.05 -9.07 -6.64
N TRP A 79 2.63 -9.14 -5.38
CA TRP A 79 2.48 -7.94 -4.57
C TRP A 79 3.80 -7.36 -4.09
N ILE A 80 4.82 -8.18 -3.83
CA ILE A 80 6.19 -7.72 -3.54
C ILE A 80 6.76 -6.98 -4.76
N GLN A 81 6.58 -7.53 -5.96
CA GLN A 81 7.00 -6.87 -7.21
C GLN A 81 6.30 -5.52 -7.40
N SER A 82 4.97 -5.49 -7.25
CA SER A 82 4.16 -4.28 -7.35
C SER A 82 4.59 -3.22 -6.33
N PHE A 83 4.85 -3.64 -5.08
CA PHE A 83 5.33 -2.76 -4.01
C PHE A 83 6.63 -2.08 -4.43
N PHE A 84 7.68 -2.83 -4.78
CA PHE A 84 8.98 -2.24 -5.09
C PHE A 84 8.95 -1.35 -6.33
N HIS A 85 8.23 -1.76 -7.39
CA HIS A 85 8.05 -0.92 -8.56
C HIS A 85 7.40 0.44 -8.19
N ARG A 86 6.28 0.41 -7.44
CA ARG A 86 5.56 1.63 -7.04
C ARG A 86 6.33 2.46 -6.02
N PHE A 87 7.03 1.81 -5.10
CA PHE A 87 7.78 2.46 -4.04
C PHE A 87 8.88 3.37 -4.60
N PHE A 88 9.65 2.86 -5.56
CA PHE A 88 10.71 3.61 -6.26
C PHE A 88 10.13 4.67 -7.21
N THR A 89 9.22 4.28 -8.12
CA THR A 89 8.66 5.21 -9.13
C THR A 89 7.90 6.38 -8.52
N GLN A 90 7.36 6.23 -7.31
CA GLN A 90 6.60 7.28 -6.63
C GLN A 90 7.42 8.02 -5.56
N GLN A 91 8.74 7.83 -5.51
CA GLN A 91 9.59 8.49 -4.52
C GLN A 91 9.53 10.01 -4.60
N PHE A 92 9.38 10.58 -5.81
CA PHE A 92 9.26 12.03 -6.00
C PHE A 92 8.12 12.65 -5.19
N LYS A 93 7.03 11.92 -4.94
CA LYS A 93 5.89 12.39 -4.14
C LYS A 93 6.27 12.62 -2.67
N ARG A 94 7.31 11.94 -2.19
CA ARG A 94 7.80 12.03 -0.80
C ARG A 94 8.81 13.14 -0.61
N SER A 95 9.48 13.60 -1.67
CA SER A 95 10.49 14.66 -1.62
C SER A 95 9.92 16.01 -1.15
N CYS A 96 8.64 16.29 -1.43
CA CYS A 96 7.97 17.53 -1.07
C CYS A 96 6.85 17.33 -0.03
N PHE A 97 6.97 16.31 0.83
CA PHE A 97 5.92 16.00 1.80
C PHE A 97 5.77 17.12 2.85
N PRO A 98 4.53 17.52 3.22
CA PRO A 98 4.29 18.51 4.27
C PRO A 98 4.81 18.01 5.62
N ASP A 99 5.06 18.93 6.55
CA ASP A 99 5.54 18.54 7.86
C ASP A 99 4.51 17.71 8.63
N GLY A 100 4.99 16.67 9.31
CA GLY A 100 4.17 15.80 10.14
C GLY A 100 5.05 15.08 11.17
N PRO A 101 4.53 14.84 12.38
CA PRO A 101 5.29 14.14 13.41
C PRO A 101 5.53 12.69 13.00
N LYS A 102 6.73 12.17 13.31
CA LYS A 102 7.01 10.74 13.19
C LYS A 102 6.16 9.98 14.20
N VAL A 103 5.45 8.96 13.72
CA VAL A 103 4.69 8.02 14.55
C VAL A 103 5.24 6.61 14.31
N GLY A 104 5.49 5.87 15.39
CA GLY A 104 6.06 4.53 15.30
C GLY A 104 7.59 4.52 15.12
N SER A 105 8.12 3.41 14.62
CA SER A 105 9.57 3.17 14.53
C SER A 105 10.21 3.66 13.23
N VAL A 106 9.40 3.88 12.18
CA VAL A 106 9.83 4.20 10.81
C VAL A 106 9.00 5.35 10.24
N SER A 107 9.64 6.26 9.49
CA SER A 107 9.01 7.35 8.76
C SER A 107 9.49 7.40 7.31
N LEU A 108 8.63 7.89 6.42
CA LEU A 108 8.93 8.12 5.00
C LEU A 108 9.36 9.56 4.69
N SER A 109 9.54 10.38 5.72
CA SER A 109 9.96 11.77 5.54
C SER A 109 11.38 11.84 4.96
N PRO A 110 11.62 12.63 3.89
CA PRO A 110 12.96 12.87 3.35
C PRO A 110 13.87 13.61 4.33
N ARG A 111 13.28 14.26 5.34
CA ARG A 111 13.98 14.96 6.41
C ARG A 111 14.33 14.03 7.58
N GLY A 112 13.75 12.83 7.62
CA GLY A 112 13.84 11.88 8.73
C GLY A 112 14.55 10.59 8.35
N ASP A 113 13.84 9.47 8.47
CA ASP A 113 14.41 8.12 8.37
C ASP A 113 14.67 7.67 6.92
N TRP A 114 14.00 8.24 5.91
CA TRP A 114 14.08 7.74 4.54
C TRP A 114 14.70 8.75 3.58
N ARG A 115 15.91 8.45 3.08
CA ARG A 115 16.63 9.27 2.10
C ARG A 115 16.93 8.44 0.86
N MET A 116 16.12 8.63 -0.18
CA MET A 116 16.32 8.00 -1.49
C MET A 116 16.16 9.04 -2.62
N PRO A 117 17.04 9.03 -3.63
CA PRO A 117 16.89 9.86 -4.83
C PRO A 117 15.55 9.61 -5.53
N SER A 118 14.97 10.66 -6.13
CA SER A 118 13.66 10.55 -6.79
C SER A 118 13.71 9.80 -8.12
N ASP A 119 14.91 9.64 -8.68
CA ASP A 119 15.28 9.00 -9.93
C ASP A 119 15.90 7.60 -9.71
N ALA A 120 15.87 7.07 -8.48
CA ALA A 120 16.37 5.74 -8.19
C ALA A 120 15.60 4.66 -8.96
N SER A 121 16.32 3.75 -9.62
CA SER A 121 15.70 2.66 -10.40
C SER A 121 15.39 1.43 -9.53
N PRO A 122 14.20 0.80 -9.68
CA PRO A 122 13.87 -0.44 -8.99
C PRO A 122 14.49 -1.70 -9.60
N THR A 123 15.23 -1.60 -10.72
CA THR A 123 15.69 -2.74 -11.54
C THR A 123 16.32 -3.87 -10.72
N ALA A 124 17.27 -3.55 -9.84
CA ALA A 124 17.96 -4.56 -9.04
C ALA A 124 17.03 -5.37 -8.13
N TRP A 125 16.02 -4.72 -7.54
CA TRP A 125 15.01 -5.39 -6.71
C TRP A 125 14.07 -6.25 -7.56
N LEU A 126 13.67 -5.77 -8.74
CA LEU A 126 12.77 -6.51 -9.63
C LEU A 126 13.46 -7.76 -10.20
N GLU A 127 14.73 -7.67 -10.59
CA GLU A 127 15.51 -8.82 -11.05
C GLU A 127 15.69 -9.89 -9.95
N GLU A 128 15.87 -9.48 -8.70
CA GLU A 128 15.90 -10.42 -7.57
C GLU A 128 14.55 -11.14 -7.42
N ILE A 129 13.44 -10.40 -7.53
CA ILE A 129 12.09 -10.95 -7.40
C ILE A 129 11.77 -11.91 -8.54
N GLU A 130 12.18 -11.59 -9.77
CA GLU A 130 11.98 -12.47 -10.91
C GLU A 130 12.63 -13.85 -10.71
N LYS A 131 13.79 -13.89 -10.03
CA LYS A 131 14.56 -15.11 -9.72
C LYS A 131 14.01 -15.94 -8.56
N LEU A 132 13.02 -15.46 -7.81
CA LEU A 132 12.34 -16.21 -6.73
C LEU A 132 11.45 -17.31 -7.28
#